data_AF-W7BQ39-F1
#
_entry.id   AF-W7BQ39-F1
#
_cell.length_a   1.000
_cell.length_b   1.000
_cell.length_c   1.000
_cell.angle_alpha   90.00
_cell.angle_beta   90.00
_cell.angle_gamma   90.00
#
_symmetry.space_group_name_H-M   'P 1'
#
loop_
_entity.id
_entity.type
_entity.pdbx_description
1 polymer ?
#
loop_
_entity_poly.entity_id
_entity_poly.type
_entity_poly.pdbx_seq_one_letter_code
_entity_poly.pdbx_strand_id
1 'polypeptide(L)'
;MNDYLLSNKYRAAENQKTLDALAKQTDNPKVLAGMKAVLDVRPAYLNAAFDEINAKYGSTDAFLKKRARLNQQRYQEPPKSLPTINIKM
;
A
#
# COMPACT_ATOMS: atom_id res chain seq x y z
N MET A 1 -10.16 -0.06 0.34
CA MET A 1 -9.59 0.87 1.35
C MET A 1 -9.46 0.20 2.72
N ASN A 2 -10.51 -0.41 3.26
CA ASN A 2 -10.47 -1.04 4.60
C ASN A 2 -9.32 -2.04 4.76
N ASP A 3 -9.17 -2.95 3.79
CA ASP A 3 -8.10 -3.95 3.82
C ASP A 3 -6.69 -3.33 3.79
N TYR A 4 -6.48 -2.33 2.92
CA TYR A 4 -5.24 -1.56 2.88
C TYR A 4 -4.88 -0.95 4.25
N LEU A 5 -5.86 -0.37 4.95
CA LEU A 5 -5.63 0.23 6.28
C LEU A 5 -5.34 -0.79 7.38
N LEU A 6 -5.73 -2.07 7.23
CA LEU A 6 -5.35 -3.14 8.16
C LEU A 6 -3.83 -3.36 8.20
N SER A 7 -3.08 -2.91 7.18
CA SER A 7 -1.62 -2.95 7.20
C SER A 7 -1.03 -2.24 8.42
N ASN A 8 -1.64 -1.14 8.89
CA ASN A 8 -1.19 -0.46 10.11
C ASN A 8 -1.31 -1.37 11.34
N LYS A 9 -2.35 -2.20 11.41
CA LYS A 9 -2.55 -3.15 12.50
C LYS A 9 -1.53 -4.28 12.43
N TYR A 10 -1.41 -4.92 11.26
CA TYR A 10 -0.54 -6.09 11.10
C TYR A 10 0.95 -5.74 11.18
N ARG A 11 1.34 -4.52 10.76
CA ARG A 11 2.73 -4.07 10.79
C ARG A 11 3.10 -3.28 12.05
N ALA A 12 2.17 -3.08 12.99
CA ALA A 12 2.40 -2.23 14.16
C ALA A 12 3.68 -2.63 14.93
N ALA A 13 3.87 -3.93 15.18
CA ALA A 13 5.03 -4.44 15.91
C ALA A 13 6.36 -4.24 15.15
N GLU A 14 6.35 -4.43 13.83
CA GLU A 14 7.54 -4.21 13.00
C GLU A 14 7.88 -2.72 12.89
N ASN A 15 6.87 -1.87 12.67
CA ASN A 15 7.02 -0.44 12.60
C ASN A 15 7.59 0.12 13.91
N GLN A 16 7.11 -0.37 15.06
CA GLN A 16 7.65 0.03 16.36
C GLN A 16 9.12 -0.35 16.52
N LYS A 17 9.52 -1.58 16.14
CA LYS A 17 10.93 -2.00 16.18
C LYS A 17 11.84 -1.07 15.35
N THR A 18 11.37 -0.64 14.18
CA THR A 18 12.11 0.31 13.34
C THR A 18 12.23 1.68 14.02
N LEU A 19 11.15 2.18 14.63
CA LEU A 19 11.18 3.45 15.36
C LEU A 19 12.09 3.39 16.60
N ASP A 20 12.06 2.30 17.36
CA ASP A 20 12.92 2.10 18.52
C ASP A 20 14.40 2.02 18.12
N ALA A 21 14.71 1.37 17.00
CA ALA A 21 16.07 1.34 16.47
C ALA A 21 16.56 2.74 16.04
N LEU A 22 15.68 3.54 15.43
CA LEU A 22 16.00 4.91 15.04
C LEU A 22 16.15 5.82 16.26
N ALA A 23 15.33 5.66 17.30
CA ALA A 23 15.40 6.44 18.54
C ALA A 23 16.74 6.25 19.28
N LYS A 24 17.41 5.10 19.10
CA LYS A 24 18.77 4.90 19.63
C LYS A 24 19.85 5.72 18.92
N GLN A 25 19.54 6.23 17.73
CA GLN A 25 20.47 7.00 16.89
C GLN A 25 20.17 8.51 16.91
N THR A 26 18.95 8.90 17.29
CA THR A 26 18.53 10.30 17.32
C THR A 26 17.37 10.53 18.28
N ASP A 27 17.45 11.63 19.02
CA ASP A 27 16.36 12.13 19.87
C ASP A 27 15.51 13.20 19.16
N ASN A 28 15.74 13.45 17.86
CA ASN A 28 15.03 14.50 17.14
C ASN A 28 13.56 14.07 16.86
N PRO A 29 12.56 14.73 17.47
CA PRO A 29 11.16 14.31 17.33
C PRO A 29 10.64 14.47 15.91
N LYS A 30 11.20 15.40 15.10
CA LYS A 30 10.81 15.56 13.70
C LYS A 30 11.25 14.37 12.85
N VAL A 31 12.42 13.81 13.15
CA VAL A 31 12.95 12.63 12.43
C VAL A 31 12.11 11.40 12.75
N LEU A 32 11.79 11.17 14.02
CA LEU A 32 10.93 10.05 14.44
C LEU A 32 9.51 10.17 13.87
N ALA A 33 8.91 11.36 13.90
CA ALA A 33 7.59 11.59 13.31
C ALA A 33 7.58 11.38 11.78
N GLY A 34 8.64 11.85 11.11
CA GLY A 34 8.83 11.63 9.67
C GLY A 34 8.95 10.15 9.33
N MET A 35 9.77 9.39 10.06
CA MET A 35 9.90 7.95 9.86
C MET A 35 8.58 7.22 10.12
N LYS A 36 7.84 7.61 11.17
CA LYS A 36 6.51 7.03 11.42
C LYS A 36 5.57 7.26 10.23
N ALA A 37 5.58 8.44 9.62
CA ALA A 37 4.76 8.72 8.45
C ALA A 37 5.14 7.85 7.23
N VAL A 38 6.43 7.53 7.07
CA VAL A 38 6.92 6.60 6.03
C VAL A 38 6.46 5.16 6.28
N LEU A 39 6.43 4.73 7.53
CA LEU A 39 6.04 3.38 7.94
C LEU A 39 4.51 3.17 7.99
N ASP A 40 3.75 4.25 8.20
CA ASP A 40 2.30 4.23 8.24
C ASP A 40 1.70 4.08 6.83
N VAL A 41 0.49 3.51 6.81
CA VAL A 41 -0.37 3.42 5.65
C VAL A 41 -1.51 4.42 5.80
N ARG A 42 -1.73 5.30 4.82
CA ARG A 42 -2.72 6.40 4.90
C ARG A 42 -3.60 6.45 3.65
N PRO A 43 -4.91 6.74 3.75
CA PRO A 43 -5.80 6.83 2.59
C PRO A 43 -5.27 7.77 1.51
N ALA A 44 -4.69 8.90 1.91
CA ALA A 44 -4.14 9.89 1.00
C ALA A 44 -3.07 9.34 0.05
N TYR A 45 -2.26 8.36 0.49
CA TYR A 45 -1.20 7.79 -0.34
C TYR A 45 -1.77 6.96 -1.49
N LEU A 46 -2.75 6.11 -1.18
CA LEU A 46 -3.39 5.28 -2.20
C LEU A 46 -4.34 6.10 -3.09
N ASN A 47 -5.04 7.09 -2.52
CA ASN A 47 -5.90 7.98 -3.29
C ASN A 47 -5.08 8.81 -4.29
N ALA A 48 -3.94 9.38 -3.87
CA ALA A 48 -3.07 10.12 -4.79
C ALA A 48 -2.60 9.27 -5.98
N ALA A 49 -2.36 7.96 -5.77
CA ALA A 49 -2.05 7.05 -6.86
C ALA A 49 -3.23 6.85 -7.84
N PHE A 50 -4.46 6.71 -7.32
CA PHE A 50 -5.66 6.62 -8.15
C PHE A 50 -5.97 7.93 -8.89
N ASP A 51 -5.78 9.08 -8.23
CA ASP A 51 -5.97 10.39 -8.84
C ASP A 51 -4.99 10.59 -10.01
N GLU A 52 -3.73 10.21 -9.82
CA GLU A 52 -2.70 10.28 -10.86
C GLU A 52 -3.00 9.32 -12.03
N ILE A 53 -3.49 8.11 -11.75
CA ILE A 53 -3.95 7.16 -12.76
C ILE A 53 -5.10 7.77 -13.56
N ASN A 54 -6.08 8.35 -12.88
CA ASN A 54 -7.22 8.99 -13.53
C ASN A 54 -6.79 10.18 -14.38
N ALA A 55 -5.90 11.04 -13.88
CA ALA A 55 -5.40 12.20 -14.60
C ALA A 55 -4.63 11.83 -15.88
N LYS A 56 -3.83 10.75 -15.86
CA LYS A 56 -2.99 10.35 -17.00
C LYS A 56 -3.64 9.37 -17.98
N TYR A 57 -4.63 8.60 -17.52
CA TYR A 57 -5.19 7.49 -18.29
C TYR A 57 -6.73 7.50 -18.37
N GLY A 58 -7.40 8.38 -17.62
CA GLY A 58 -8.87 8.51 -17.57
C GLY A 58 -9.59 7.43 -16.78
N SER A 59 -8.96 6.27 -16.54
CA SER A 59 -9.45 5.24 -15.64
C SER A 59 -8.36 4.22 -15.29
N THR A 60 -8.57 3.46 -14.22
CA THR A 60 -7.71 2.32 -13.86
C THR A 60 -7.70 1.25 -14.96
N ASP A 61 -8.82 1.00 -15.62
CA ASP A 61 -8.92 0.03 -16.71
C ASP A 61 -8.07 0.43 -17.91
N ALA A 62 -8.10 1.71 -18.29
CA ALA A 62 -7.29 2.24 -19.38
C ALA A 62 -5.80 2.16 -19.05
N PHE A 63 -5.43 2.45 -17.79
CA PHE A 63 -4.06 2.26 -17.29
C PHE A 63 -3.62 0.80 -17.41
N LEU A 64 -4.43 -0.15 -16.95
CA LEU A 64 -4.13 -1.58 -17.00
C LEU A 64 -4.04 -2.10 -18.43
N LYS A 65 -4.94 -1.71 -19.33
CA LYS A 65 -4.86 -2.07 -20.76
C LYS A 65 -3.57 -1.56 -21.40
N LYS A 66 -3.18 -0.32 -21.09
CA LYS A 66 -1.97 0.32 -21.66
C LYS A 66 -0.67 -0.22 -21.09
N ARG A 67 -0.62 -0.53 -19.79
CA ARG A 67 0.63 -0.92 -19.09
C ARG A 67 0.80 -2.41 -18.88
N ALA A 68 -0.28 -3.16 -18.66
CA ALA A 68 -0.18 -4.54 -18.21
C ALA A 68 -0.24 -5.57 -19.35
N ARG A 69 -0.34 -5.15 -20.63
CA ARG A 69 -0.59 -6.06 -21.78
C ARG A 69 -1.72 -7.06 -21.50
N LEU A 70 -2.68 -6.67 -20.65
CA LEU A 70 -3.81 -7.51 -20.29
C LEU A 70 -4.76 -7.53 -21.49
N ASN A 71 -4.61 -8.53 -22.35
CA ASN A 71 -5.56 -8.82 -23.41
C ASN A 71 -6.92 -9.15 -22.78
N GLN A 72 -7.99 -8.73 -23.45
CA GLN A 72 -9.37 -8.80 -22.95
C GLN A 72 -9.82 -10.22 -22.53
N GLN A 73 -9.16 -11.27 -23.02
CA GLN A 73 -9.40 -12.66 -22.64
C GLN A 73 -9.23 -12.93 -21.13
N ARG A 74 -8.36 -12.19 -20.42
CA ARG A 74 -8.19 -12.35 -18.96
C ARG A 74 -9.25 -11.69 -18.09
N TYR A 75 -10.06 -10.79 -18.64
CA TYR A 75 -11.14 -10.13 -17.88
C TYR A 75 -12.39 -11.00 -17.76
N GLN A 76 -12.54 -12.03 -18.59
CA GLN A 76 -13.74 -12.88 -18.63
C GLN A 76 -13.63 -14.10 -17.70
N GLU A 77 -12.43 -14.45 -17.24
CA GLU A 77 -12.25 -15.47 -16.21
C GLU A 77 -12.02 -14.77 -14.86
N PRO A 78 -12.97 -14.84 -13.90
CA PRO A 78 -12.70 -14.38 -12.55
C PRO A 78 -11.48 -15.16 -12.02
N PRO A 79 -10.58 -14.51 -11.25
CA PRO A 79 -9.44 -15.20 -10.68
C PRO A 79 -9.94 -16.43 -9.93
N LYS A 80 -9.44 -17.62 -10.32
CA LYS A 80 -9.57 -18.83 -9.50
C LYS A 80 -9.15 -18.43 -8.10
N SER A 81 -10.08 -18.56 -7.14
CA SER A 81 -9.99 -18.11 -5.75
C SER A 81 -8.58 -17.71 -5.31
N LEU A 82 -8.39 -16.46 -4.91
CA LEU A 82 -7.10 -15.98 -4.40
C LEU A 82 -6.63 -16.94 -3.30
N PRO A 83 -5.38 -17.43 -3.36
CA PRO A 83 -4.87 -18.35 -2.36
C PRO A 83 -4.98 -17.70 -0.98
N THR A 84 -5.55 -18.42 -0.01
CA THR A 84 -5.68 -17.95 1.36
C THR A 84 -4.28 -17.80 1.96
N ILE A 85 -3.82 -16.56 2.13
CA ILE A 85 -2.56 -16.29 2.82
C ILE A 85 -2.85 -16.35 4.33
N ASN A 86 -2.52 -17.50 4.95
CA ASN A 86 -2.56 -17.65 6.40
C ASN A 86 -1.41 -16.85 7.03
N ILE A 87 -1.66 -15.59 7.34
CA ILE A 87 -0.74 -14.81 8.19
C ILE A 87 -0.97 -15.30 9.63
N LYS A 88 -0.02 -16.09 10.16
CA LYS A 88 0.00 -16.44 11.58
C LYS A 88 0.15 -15.15 12.39
N MET A 89 -0.84 -14.87 13.24
CA MET A 89 -0.81 -13.82 14.27
C MET A 89 -0.02 -14.28 15.48
#